data_AF-A0A2R3JZW0-F1
#
_entry.id   AF-A0A2R3JZW0-F1
#
_cell.length_a   1.000
_cell.length_b   1.000
_cell.length_c   1.000
_cell.angle_alpha   90.00
_cell.angle_beta   90.00
_cell.angle_gamma   90.00
#
_symmetry.space_group_name_H-M   'P 1'
#
loop_
_entity.id
_entity.type
_entity.pdbx_description
1 polymer ?
#
loop_
_entity_poly.entity_id
_entity_poly.type
_entity_poly.pdbx_seq_one_letter_code
_entity_poly.pdbx_strand_id
1 'polypeptide(L)'
;MVNLFARHLSSWVSLVALVGLLSGCAATVQPHITAKKTAQIAAANRQSEATVNAQAQDTSAAKRTGKQYTAANDHITSATSAAAAVKQVLANPRQRLFQPVPAISTDAQGHHYYQVDAYVLTATGQRGHRLQSYFVYPNGVITTKQAD
;
A
#
# COMPACT_ATOMS: atom_id res chain seq x y z
N MET A 1 -47.21 35.63 24.94
CA MET A 1 -48.57 35.05 24.82
C MET A 1 -48.44 33.55 24.76
N VAL A 2 -49.23 32.89 25.60
CA VAL A 2 -49.20 31.47 25.97
C VAL A 2 -50.13 30.67 25.06
N ASN A 3 -49.77 29.42 24.75
CA ASN A 3 -50.65 28.29 24.38
C ASN A 3 -49.72 27.05 24.36
N LEU A 4 -49.70 26.07 25.27
CA LEU A 4 -50.71 25.34 26.07
C LEU A 4 -51.65 24.43 25.24
N PHE A 5 -51.23 23.18 25.01
CA PHE A 5 -52.06 21.96 24.88
C PHE A 5 -51.13 20.74 25.09
N ALA A 6 -51.05 20.16 26.29
CA ALA A 6 -51.89 19.07 26.82
C ALA A 6 -51.82 17.78 25.96
N ARG A 7 -51.04 16.79 26.41
CA ARG A 7 -51.48 15.55 27.11
C ARG A 7 -51.94 14.44 26.17
N HIS A 8 -51.18 13.35 26.12
CA HIS A 8 -51.77 12.01 26.05
C HIS A 8 -51.05 11.07 27.03
N LEU A 9 -51.76 10.78 28.12
CA LEU A 9 -51.62 9.60 28.95
C LEU A 9 -51.86 8.36 28.09
N SER A 10 -51.08 7.30 28.28
CA SER A 10 -51.58 5.91 28.24
C SER A 10 -50.58 5.02 28.98
N SER A 11 -50.83 4.93 30.28
CA SER A 11 -50.28 3.93 31.18
C SER A 11 -50.98 2.61 30.90
N TRP A 12 -50.26 1.58 30.46
CA TRP A 12 -50.70 0.19 30.57
C TRP A 12 -49.61 -0.60 31.27
N VAL A 13 -49.92 -0.90 32.52
CA VAL A 13 -49.16 -1.69 33.49
C VAL A 13 -49.59 -3.16 33.34
N SER A 14 -48.61 -4.05 33.57
CA SER A 14 -48.73 -5.42 34.07
C SER A 14 -48.65 -6.63 33.12
N LEU A 15 -47.47 -7.29 33.19
CA LEU A 15 -47.24 -8.56 33.93
C LEU A 15 -47.72 -9.89 33.32
N VAL A 16 -46.85 -10.57 32.56
CA VAL A 16 -46.73 -12.05 32.49
C VAL A 16 -45.24 -12.37 32.21
N ALA A 17 -44.46 -12.65 33.26
CA ALA A 17 -44.05 -13.98 33.72
C ALA A 17 -42.92 -14.65 32.89
N LEU A 18 -41.69 -14.47 33.39
CA LEU A 18 -40.86 -15.56 33.92
C LEU A 18 -41.03 -16.97 33.30
N VAL A 19 -40.46 -17.21 32.11
CA VAL A 19 -40.06 -18.55 31.65
C VAL A 19 -38.86 -18.40 30.71
N GLY A 20 -37.72 -19.01 31.05
CA GLY A 20 -36.56 -19.07 30.15
C GLY A 20 -35.18 -18.83 30.78
N LEU A 21 -34.98 -19.24 32.04
CA LEU A 21 -33.66 -19.75 32.41
C LEU A 21 -33.33 -20.92 31.47
N LEU A 22 -32.06 -20.99 31.04
CA LEU A 22 -31.43 -22.01 30.19
C LEU A 22 -31.49 -21.77 28.68
N SER A 23 -30.49 -21.06 28.15
CA SER A 23 -29.53 -21.69 27.23
C SER A 23 -28.49 -20.67 26.76
N GLY A 24 -27.24 -20.92 27.13
CA GLY A 24 -26.08 -20.35 26.44
C GLY A 24 -25.83 -18.86 26.69
N CYS A 25 -25.25 -18.54 27.84
CA CYS A 25 -24.08 -17.66 27.78
C CYS A 25 -23.10 -18.35 26.82
N ALA A 26 -23.16 -18.00 25.53
CA ALA A 26 -22.03 -18.23 24.65
C ALA A 26 -20.91 -17.44 25.31
N ALA A 27 -20.06 -18.14 26.07
CA ALA A 27 -18.76 -17.64 26.46
C ALA A 27 -18.20 -17.04 25.17
N THR A 28 -18.05 -15.72 25.15
CA THR A 28 -17.41 -15.03 24.05
C THR A 28 -16.06 -15.69 23.91
N VAL A 29 -15.94 -16.57 22.92
CA VAL A 29 -14.68 -17.16 22.52
C VAL A 29 -13.89 -15.98 22.00
N GLN A 30 -13.19 -15.31 22.90
CA GLN A 30 -12.12 -14.40 22.55
C GLN A 30 -11.17 -15.27 21.74
N PRO A 31 -10.99 -15.00 20.43
CA PRO A 31 -9.96 -15.70 19.72
C PRO A 31 -8.68 -15.29 20.44
N HIS A 32 -8.07 -16.21 21.19
CA HIS A 32 -6.75 -16.04 21.77
C HIS A 32 -5.76 -16.06 20.60
N ILE A 33 -5.80 -15.00 19.79
CA ILE A 33 -4.78 -14.71 18.80
C ILE A 33 -3.56 -14.37 19.64
N THR A 34 -2.65 -15.32 19.74
CA THR A 34 -1.38 -15.14 20.43
C THR A 34 -0.71 -13.88 19.88
N ALA A 35 0.00 -13.13 20.73
CA ALA A 35 0.69 -11.88 20.34
C ALA A 35 1.52 -12.04 19.05
N LYS A 36 2.06 -13.24 18.82
CA LYS A 36 2.75 -13.65 17.58
C LYS A 36 1.88 -13.59 16.31
N LYS A 37 0.63 -14.08 16.35
CA LYS A 37 -0.31 -14.01 15.22
C LYS A 37 -0.79 -12.58 14.99
N THR A 38 -1.01 -11.79 16.03
CA THR A 38 -1.38 -10.37 15.90
C THR A 38 -0.28 -9.56 15.22
N ALA A 39 0.99 -9.80 15.60
CA ALA A 39 2.14 -9.19 14.94
C ALA A 39 2.28 -9.62 13.48
N GLN A 40 1.99 -10.88 13.14
CA GLN A 40 1.98 -11.37 11.76
C GLN A 40 0.89 -10.70 10.91
N ILE A 41 -0.33 -10.56 11.43
CA ILE A 41 -1.43 -9.87 10.72
C ILE A 41 -1.08 -8.41 10.49
N ALA A 42 -0.55 -7.71 11.51
CA ALA A 42 -0.10 -6.33 11.36
C ALA A 42 1.07 -6.17 10.39
N ALA A 43 1.97 -7.16 10.27
CA ALA A 43 3.04 -7.15 9.28
C ALA A 43 2.50 -7.39 7.86
N ALA A 44 1.58 -8.34 7.68
CA ALA A 44 0.94 -8.63 6.41
C ALA A 44 0.08 -7.46 5.91
N ASN A 45 -0.70 -6.82 6.79
CA ASN A 45 -1.48 -5.63 6.45
C ASN A 45 -0.58 -4.47 6.00
N ARG A 46 0.54 -4.24 6.70
CA ARG A 46 1.53 -3.23 6.29
C ARG A 46 2.15 -3.53 4.92
N GLN A 47 2.41 -4.79 4.59
CA GLN A 47 2.89 -5.19 3.25
C GLN A 47 1.83 -5.02 2.16
N SER A 48 0.57 -5.35 2.47
CA SER A 48 -0.56 -5.19 1.53
C SER A 48 -0.79 -3.71 1.22
N GLU A 49 -0.86 -2.86 2.25
CA GLU A 49 -0.99 -1.40 2.09
C GLU A 49 0.18 -0.80 1.31
N ALA A 50 1.41 -1.24 1.57
CA ALA A 50 2.58 -0.82 0.81
C ALA A 50 2.47 -1.18 -0.69
N THR A 51 1.98 -2.38 -0.99
CA THR A 51 1.80 -2.87 -2.36
C THR A 51 0.69 -2.11 -3.08
N VAL A 52 -0.45 -1.89 -2.43
CA VAL A 52 -1.58 -1.11 -2.98
C VAL A 52 -1.16 0.33 -3.26
N ASN A 53 -0.46 0.96 -2.32
CA ASN A 53 0.06 2.31 -2.49
C ASN A 53 1.09 2.39 -3.62
N ALA A 54 1.96 1.37 -3.74
CA ALA A 54 2.90 1.29 -4.85
C ALA A 54 2.18 1.19 -6.20
N GLN A 55 1.16 0.33 -6.30
CA GLN A 55 0.37 0.11 -7.50
C GLN A 55 -0.45 1.34 -7.92
N ALA A 56 -1.06 2.06 -6.97
CA ALA A 56 -1.80 3.29 -7.24
C ALA A 56 -0.88 4.40 -7.79
N GLN A 57 0.34 4.52 -7.25
CA GLN A 57 1.33 5.51 -7.67
C GLN A 57 1.93 5.18 -9.04
N ASP A 58 2.16 3.89 -9.30
CA ASP A 58 2.52 3.36 -10.61
C ASP A 58 1.43 3.62 -11.65
N THR A 59 0.15 3.54 -11.29
CA THR A 59 -0.98 3.83 -12.19
C THR A 59 -1.09 5.32 -12.52
N SER A 60 -0.68 6.19 -11.58
CA SER A 60 -0.70 7.65 -11.74
C SER A 60 0.56 8.22 -12.41
N ALA A 61 1.52 7.38 -12.80
CA ALA A 61 2.76 7.79 -13.46
C ALA A 61 2.51 8.59 -14.77
N ALA A 62 3.27 9.67 -14.97
CA ALA A 62 3.03 10.66 -16.01
C ALA A 62 3.27 10.13 -17.45
N LYS A 63 4.05 9.05 -17.62
CA LYS A 63 4.41 8.47 -18.92
C LYS A 63 4.30 6.94 -18.90
N ARG A 64 3.12 6.43 -18.52
CA ARG A 64 2.84 5.00 -18.51
C ARG A 64 2.22 4.54 -19.83
N THR A 65 2.84 3.56 -20.48
CA THR A 65 2.29 2.89 -21.67
C THR A 65 2.10 1.40 -21.35
N GLY A 66 0.86 0.99 -21.11
CA GLY A 66 0.56 -0.37 -20.65
C GLY A 66 1.17 -0.67 -19.27
N LYS A 67 2.12 -1.62 -19.21
CA LYS A 67 2.86 -2.01 -17.98
C LYS A 67 4.27 -1.41 -17.88
N GLN A 68 4.64 -0.54 -18.82
CA GLN A 68 5.96 0.06 -18.91
C GLN A 68 5.86 1.57 -18.68
N TYR A 69 6.96 2.17 -18.26
CA TYR A 69 7.12 3.62 -18.21
C TYR A 69 8.21 4.04 -19.18
N THR A 70 8.07 5.25 -19.70
CA THR A 70 9.05 5.83 -20.62
C THR A 70 9.66 7.07 -19.99
N ALA A 71 10.96 7.03 -19.71
CA ALA A 71 11.71 8.20 -19.29
C ALA A 71 11.76 9.25 -20.42
N ALA A 72 12.01 10.53 -20.11
CA ALA A 72 12.28 11.50 -21.19
C ALA A 72 13.69 11.34 -21.75
N ASN A 73 14.62 10.81 -20.95
CA ASN A 73 15.97 10.50 -21.40
C ASN A 73 16.01 9.05 -21.90
N ASP A 74 16.41 8.89 -23.16
CA ASP A 74 16.60 7.63 -23.86
C ASP A 74 18.07 7.14 -23.84
N HIS A 75 18.93 7.83 -23.09
CA HIS A 75 20.31 7.43 -22.80
C HIS A 75 20.57 7.30 -21.30
N ILE A 76 20.15 6.19 -20.73
CA ILE A 76 20.48 5.80 -19.35
C ILE A 76 21.80 5.04 -19.35
N THR A 77 22.87 5.70 -18.88
CA THR A 77 24.25 5.17 -18.89
C THR A 77 24.84 4.96 -17.49
N SER A 78 24.06 5.21 -16.44
CA SER A 78 24.50 5.02 -15.05
C SER A 78 23.34 4.73 -14.10
N ALA A 79 23.66 4.08 -12.98
CA ALA A 79 22.70 3.78 -11.93
C ALA A 79 22.05 5.06 -11.35
N THR A 80 22.81 6.16 -11.23
CA THR A 80 22.28 7.47 -10.82
C THR A 80 21.27 8.02 -11.81
N SER A 81 21.57 7.97 -13.12
CA SER A 81 20.63 8.40 -14.16
C SER A 81 19.37 7.53 -14.19
N ALA A 82 19.49 6.24 -13.89
CA ALA A 82 18.35 5.33 -13.76
C ALA A 82 17.42 5.73 -12.60
N ALA A 83 17.98 6.08 -11.44
CA ALA A 83 17.18 6.57 -10.31
C ALA A 83 16.49 7.91 -10.62
N ALA A 84 17.14 8.80 -11.37
CA ALA A 84 16.53 10.04 -11.84
C ALA A 84 15.36 9.77 -12.81
N ALA A 85 15.52 8.82 -13.72
CA ALA A 85 14.48 8.42 -14.67
C ALA A 85 13.24 7.85 -13.96
N VAL A 86 13.42 6.97 -12.96
CA VAL A 86 12.31 6.46 -12.14
C VAL A 86 11.61 7.57 -11.37
N LYS A 87 12.36 8.51 -10.78
CA LYS A 87 11.78 9.67 -10.10
C LYS A 87 10.94 10.54 -11.04
N GLN A 88 11.38 10.66 -12.30
CA GLN A 88 10.74 11.51 -13.30
C GLN A 88 9.37 10.96 -13.75
N VAL A 89 9.23 9.64 -13.87
CA VAL A 89 8.00 9.04 -14.41
C VAL A 89 6.90 8.89 -13.35
N LEU A 90 7.23 8.83 -12.06
CA LEU A 90 6.27 8.65 -10.98
C LEU A 90 5.65 9.98 -10.53
N ALA A 91 4.33 10.02 -10.31
CA ALA A 91 3.61 11.25 -9.97
C ALA A 91 3.89 11.80 -8.56
N ASN A 92 4.25 10.95 -7.60
CA ASN A 92 4.51 11.35 -6.21
C ASN A 92 5.82 10.74 -5.64
N PRO A 93 7.00 11.17 -6.11
CA PRO A 93 8.27 10.60 -5.67
C PRO A 93 8.72 11.08 -4.29
N ARG A 94 8.12 12.15 -3.73
CA ARG A 94 8.62 12.85 -2.52
C ARG A 94 8.57 12.04 -1.23
N GLN A 95 7.71 11.03 -1.14
CA GLN A 95 7.61 10.14 0.02
C GLN A 95 8.45 8.86 -0.14
N ARG A 96 9.35 8.85 -1.13
CA ARG A 96 10.15 7.68 -1.47
C ARG A 96 11.63 7.99 -1.49
N LEU A 97 12.40 7.00 -1.03
CA LEU A 97 13.83 6.94 -1.28
C LEU A 97 14.07 5.99 -2.45
N PHE A 98 14.75 6.47 -3.49
CA PHE A 98 15.16 5.65 -4.63
C PHE A 98 16.64 5.34 -4.50
N GLN A 99 16.95 4.06 -4.32
CA GLN A 99 18.30 3.57 -4.20
C GLN A 99 18.66 2.82 -5.48
N PRO A 100 19.53 3.38 -6.32
CA PRO A 100 20.06 2.63 -7.46
C PRO A 100 20.99 1.52 -6.97
N VAL A 101 20.87 0.34 -7.57
CA VAL A 101 21.86 -0.73 -7.45
C VAL A 101 23.04 -0.35 -8.34
N PRO A 102 24.28 -0.26 -7.80
CA PRO A 102 25.42 0.28 -8.57
C PRO A 102 25.81 -0.56 -9.79
N ALA A 103 25.55 -1.87 -9.73
CA ALA A 103 25.86 -2.78 -10.81
C ALA A 103 24.79 -2.74 -11.90
N ILE A 104 25.26 -2.75 -13.14
CA ILE A 104 24.42 -3.07 -14.29
C ILE A 104 24.22 -4.58 -14.35
N SER A 105 23.01 -5.00 -14.66
CA SER A 105 22.62 -6.42 -14.79
C SER A 105 22.11 -6.69 -16.20
N THR A 106 21.88 -7.96 -16.52
CA THR A 106 21.38 -8.39 -17.81
C THR A 106 20.14 -9.28 -17.60
N ASP A 107 19.11 -9.09 -18.44
CA ASP A 107 17.93 -9.96 -18.41
C ASP A 107 18.14 -11.27 -19.18
N ALA A 108 17.09 -12.10 -19.30
CA ALA A 108 17.19 -13.41 -19.95
C ALA A 108 17.49 -13.31 -21.46
N GLN A 109 17.22 -12.16 -22.06
CA GLN A 109 17.39 -11.85 -23.49
C GLN A 109 18.79 -11.34 -23.80
N GLY A 110 19.58 -11.02 -22.77
CA GLY A 110 20.87 -10.35 -22.97
C GLY A 110 20.81 -8.82 -22.95
N HIS A 111 19.66 -8.20 -22.61
CA HIS A 111 19.57 -6.76 -22.52
C HIS A 111 20.06 -6.24 -21.17
N HIS A 112 20.88 -5.20 -21.22
CA HIS A 112 21.36 -4.54 -20.02
C HIS A 112 20.27 -3.69 -19.35
N TYR A 113 20.26 -3.69 -18.02
CA TYR A 113 19.39 -2.83 -17.22
C TYR A 113 20.08 -2.40 -15.92
N TYR A 114 19.61 -1.27 -15.38
CA TYR A 114 19.90 -0.83 -14.02
C TYR A 114 18.72 -1.12 -13.12
N GLN A 115 18.98 -1.67 -11.94
CA GLN A 115 17.94 -1.84 -10.93
C GLN A 115 17.88 -0.61 -10.02
N VAL A 116 16.66 -0.15 -9.73
CA VAL A 116 16.39 0.92 -8.76
C VAL A 116 15.35 0.44 -7.78
N ASP A 117 15.73 0.36 -6.50
CA ASP A 117 14.81 -0.01 -5.43
C ASP A 117 14.15 1.25 -4.83
N ALA A 118 12.84 1.24 -4.73
CA ALA A 118 12.07 2.26 -4.04
C ALA A 118 11.72 1.80 -2.62
N TYR A 119 11.94 2.69 -1.66
CA TYR A 119 11.58 2.51 -0.25
C TYR A 119 10.68 3.64 0.20
N VAL A 120 9.89 3.40 1.24
CA VAL A 120 9.22 4.49 1.96
C VAL A 120 10.29 5.37 2.62
N LEU A 121 10.15 6.69 2.49
CA LEU A 121 10.90 7.64 3.28
C LEU A 121 10.15 7.86 4.60
N THR A 122 10.76 7.53 5.74
CA THR A 122 10.12 7.77 7.04
C THR A 122 10.04 9.27 7.34
N ALA A 123 9.20 9.68 8.29
CA ALA A 123 9.11 11.07 8.73
C ALA A 123 10.47 11.63 9.23
N THR A 124 11.36 10.75 9.69
CA THR A 124 12.73 11.08 10.13
C THR A 124 13.76 11.12 8.98
N GLY A 125 13.32 10.98 7.73
CA GLY A 125 14.19 10.95 6.54
C GLY A 125 14.98 9.66 6.38
N GLN A 126 14.70 8.63 7.17
CA GLN A 126 15.39 7.34 7.12
C GLN A 126 14.75 6.42 6.08
N ARG A 127 15.52 5.43 5.62
CA ARG A 127 15.02 4.37 4.74
C ARG A 127 14.03 3.48 5.51
N GLY A 128 12.78 3.49 5.08
CA GLY A 128 11.73 2.59 5.55
C GLY A 128 11.75 1.23 4.83
N HIS A 129 10.58 0.59 4.76
CA HIS A 129 10.44 -0.69 4.08
C HIS A 129 10.52 -0.54 2.55
N ARG A 130 10.95 -1.61 1.88
CA ARG A 130 11.00 -1.67 0.40
C ARG A 130 9.58 -1.71 -0.15
N LEU A 131 9.31 -0.87 -1.15
CA LEU A 131 8.06 -0.82 -1.89
C LEU A 131 8.13 -1.71 -3.13
N GLN A 132 9.11 -1.46 -4.00
CA GLN A 132 9.17 -2.05 -5.34
C GLN A 132 10.57 -1.91 -5.93
N SER A 133 10.92 -2.78 -6.87
CA SER A 133 12.11 -2.65 -7.71
C SER A 133 11.69 -2.26 -9.13
N TYR A 134 12.42 -1.32 -9.71
CA TYR A 134 12.28 -0.84 -11.08
C TYR A 134 13.50 -1.27 -11.89
N PHE A 135 13.28 -1.81 -13.08
CA PHE A 135 14.31 -2.19 -14.03
C PHE A 135 14.32 -1.13 -15.13
N VAL A 136 15.45 -0.44 -15.26
CA VAL A 136 15.62 0.70 -16.17
C VAL A 136 16.59 0.31 -17.27
N TYR A 137 16.10 0.24 -18.49
CA TYR A 137 16.87 -0.08 -19.66
C TYR A 137 17.54 1.17 -20.24
N PRO A 138 18.70 1.03 -20.92
CA PRO A 138 19.43 2.14 -21.51
C PRO A 138 18.59 3.05 -22.41
N ASN A 139 17.62 2.47 -23.13
CA ASN A 139 16.70 3.16 -24.04
C ASN A 139 15.57 3.94 -23.33
N GLY A 140 15.60 4.07 -22.00
CA GLY A 140 14.61 4.80 -21.22
C GLY A 140 13.33 4.01 -20.91
N VAL A 141 13.25 2.74 -21.29
CA VAL A 141 12.16 1.84 -20.86
C VAL A 141 12.35 1.48 -19.39
N ILE A 142 11.29 1.61 -18.60
CA ILE A 142 11.27 1.25 -17.19
C ILE A 142 10.16 0.23 -16.96
N THR A 143 10.46 -0.85 -16.26
CA THR A 143 9.50 -1.89 -15.90
C THR A 143 9.57 -2.22 -14.41
N THR A 144 8.52 -2.81 -13.85
CA THR A 144 8.49 -3.31 -12.46
C THR A 144 8.61 -4.83 -12.38
N LYS A 145 8.68 -5.47 -13.54
CA LYS A 145 9.03 -6.89 -13.72
C LYS A 145 10.20 -6.93 -14.68
N GLN A 146 11.17 -7.79 -14.43
CA GLN A 146 12.21 -8.06 -15.41
C GLN A 146 11.52 -8.53 -16.70
N ALA A 147 11.97 -8.04 -17.86
CA ALA A 147 11.46 -8.55 -19.12
C ALA A 147 11.82 -10.05 -19.21
N ASP A 148 10.83 -10.86 -19.58
CA ASP A 148 10.93 -12.31 -19.71
C ASP A 148 11.54 -12.71 -21.04
#